data_AF-A0A259NMJ0-F1
#
_entry.id   AF-A0A259NMJ0-F1
#
_cell.length_a   1.000
_cell.length_b   1.000
_cell.length_c   1.000
_cell.angle_alpha   90.00
_cell.angle_beta   90.00
_cell.angle_gamma   90.00
#
_symmetry.space_group_name_H-M   'P 1'
#
loop_
_entity.id
_entity.type
_entity.pdbx_description
1 polymer ?
#
loop_
_entity_poly.entity_id
_entity_poly.type
_entity_poly.pdbx_seq_one_letter_code
_entity_poly.pdbx_strand_id
1 'polypeptide(L)'
;ILLSEQQTVFCGVVSMGNPHAVLDVPDLDTAPVRTLGPELELHERFPEKANIGFMQVLNPQHIKLRVWERGAGETLACGTGACAAVVVGQLQKKLAQQVRVDLPGGSLQIRWNGPGQPVKMTGPAEHVFDGQLTL
;
A
#
# COMPACT_ATOMS: atom_id res chain seq x y z
N ILE A 1 4.35 3.19 15.57
CA ILE A 1 5.76 3.67 15.57
C ILE A 1 6.64 2.46 15.31
N LEU A 2 7.48 2.52 14.30
CA LEU A 2 8.53 1.53 14.01
C LEU A 2 9.88 2.25 14.12
N LEU A 3 10.89 1.55 14.61
CA LEU A 3 12.24 2.09 14.71
C LEU A 3 13.05 1.48 13.56
N SER A 4 13.51 2.34 12.66
CA SER A 4 14.53 2.00 11.68
C SER A 4 15.91 2.38 12.21
N GLU A 5 16.97 1.83 11.63
CA GLU A 5 18.38 2.12 11.93
C GLU A 5 18.67 3.64 11.90
N GLN A 6 17.99 4.36 11.03
CA GLN A 6 18.26 5.77 10.74
C GLN A 6 17.19 6.73 11.29
N GLN A 7 15.97 6.25 11.55
CA GLN A 7 14.86 7.11 11.95
C GLN A 7 13.71 6.38 12.65
N THR A 8 12.86 7.15 13.34
CA THR A 8 11.58 6.67 13.84
C THR A 8 10.49 6.98 12.82
N VAL A 9 9.70 5.96 12.44
CA VAL A 9 8.64 6.11 11.43
C VAL A 9 7.26 5.88 12.03
N PHE A 10 6.31 6.70 11.59
CA PHE A 10 4.89 6.56 11.93
C PHE A 10 4.18 5.87 10.77
N CYS A 11 3.44 4.82 11.07
CA CYS A 11 2.66 4.08 10.09
C CYS A 11 1.31 3.67 10.68
N GLY A 12 0.30 3.57 9.81
CA GLY A 12 -0.89 2.77 10.10
C GLY A 12 -0.60 1.32 9.76
N VAL A 13 -1.21 0.39 10.50
CA VAL A 13 -1.07 -1.04 10.25
C VAL A 13 -2.47 -1.64 10.11
N VAL A 14 -2.67 -2.41 9.05
CA VAL A 14 -3.94 -3.08 8.76
C VAL A 14 -3.67 -4.40 8.03
N SER A 15 -4.61 -5.33 8.09
CA SER A 15 -4.59 -6.55 7.28
C SER A 15 -5.72 -6.53 6.27
N MET A 16 -5.42 -6.94 5.03
CA MET A 16 -6.41 -7.22 3.98
C MET A 16 -6.52 -8.74 3.72
N GLY A 17 -6.12 -9.56 4.69
CA GLY A 17 -5.80 -10.99 4.52
C GLY A 17 -4.28 -11.22 4.47
N ASN A 18 -3.50 -10.19 4.15
CA ASN A 18 -2.06 -10.09 4.27
C ASN A 18 -1.69 -8.79 5.04
N PRO A 19 -0.55 -8.75 5.77
CA PRO A 19 -0.16 -7.59 6.58
C PRO A 19 0.33 -6.41 5.75
N HIS A 20 -0.10 -5.20 6.12
CA HIS A 20 0.32 -3.93 5.51
C HIS A 20 0.70 -2.91 6.57
N ALA A 21 1.84 -2.24 6.36
CA ALA A 21 2.23 -1.03 7.06
C ALA A 21 2.23 0.13 6.06
N VAL A 22 1.49 1.20 6.36
CA VAL A 22 1.32 2.34 5.46
C VAL A 22 1.90 3.60 6.11
N LEU A 23 2.88 4.19 5.46
CA LEU A 23 3.51 5.45 5.83
C LEU A 23 2.88 6.57 4.99
N ASP A 24 2.60 7.69 5.63
CA ASP A 24 2.24 8.94 4.95
C ASP A 24 3.53 9.72 4.66
N VAL A 25 3.77 10.04 3.39
CA VAL A 25 4.97 10.72 2.92
C VAL A 25 4.63 12.00 2.16
N PRO A 26 5.44 13.06 2.30
CA PRO A 26 5.16 14.34 1.64
C PRO A 26 5.32 14.25 0.11
N ASP A 27 6.28 13.46 -0.36
CA ASP A 27 6.58 13.28 -1.78
C ASP A 27 7.06 11.85 -2.07
N LEU A 28 6.41 11.20 -3.04
CA LEU A 28 6.74 9.84 -3.46
C LEU A 28 7.94 9.75 -4.39
N ASP A 29 8.29 10.83 -5.08
CA ASP A 29 9.43 10.86 -5.99
C ASP A 29 10.74 10.80 -5.18
N THR A 30 10.74 11.39 -3.98
CA THR A 30 11.88 11.35 -3.05
C THR A 30 11.72 10.32 -1.92
N ALA A 31 10.61 9.59 -1.86
CA ALA A 31 10.37 8.64 -0.77
C ALA A 31 11.41 7.50 -0.78
N PRO A 32 11.93 7.10 0.40
CA PRO A 32 12.98 6.09 0.53
C PRO A 32 12.45 4.65 0.35
N VAL A 33 11.66 4.38 -0.69
CA VAL A 33 10.97 3.09 -0.89
C VAL A 33 11.94 1.91 -0.92
N ARG A 34 13.08 2.08 -1.59
CA ARG A 34 14.07 1.01 -1.79
C ARG A 34 15.06 0.84 -0.63
N THR A 35 15.17 1.82 0.26
CA THR A 35 16.05 1.74 1.44
C THR A 35 15.24 1.39 2.68
N LEU A 36 14.13 2.10 2.92
CA LEU A 36 13.27 1.89 4.08
C LEU A 36 12.28 0.72 3.89
N GLY A 37 11.85 0.43 2.65
CA GLY A 37 10.94 -0.68 2.37
C GLY A 37 11.46 -2.05 2.83
N PRO A 38 12.67 -2.49 2.42
CA PRO A 38 13.24 -3.77 2.85
C PRO A 38 13.45 -3.85 4.36
N GLU A 39 13.83 -2.73 4.98
CA GLU A 39 14.06 -2.65 6.41
C GLU A 39 12.75 -2.85 7.19
N LEU A 40 11.69 -2.15 6.78
CA LEU A 40 10.38 -2.26 7.44
C LEU A 40 9.66 -3.58 7.11
N GLU A 41 9.90 -4.17 5.93
CA GLU A 41 9.39 -5.50 5.58
C GLU A 41 9.83 -6.53 6.62
N LEU A 42 11.09 -6.46 7.05
CA LEU A 42 11.73 -7.40 7.98
C LEU A 42 11.66 -6.97 9.45
N HIS A 43 10.98 -5.87 9.75
CA HIS A 43 10.94 -5.30 11.10
C HIS A 43 10.35 -6.32 12.10
N GLU A 44 10.99 -6.46 13.28
CA GLU A 44 10.68 -7.47 14.30
C GLU A 44 9.20 -7.52 14.74
N ARG A 45 8.49 -6.38 14.66
CA ARG A 45 7.06 -6.26 14.94
C ARG A 45 6.16 -6.93 13.89
N PHE A 46 6.71 -7.42 12.79
CA PHE A 46 6.02 -8.20 11.76
C PHE A 46 6.65 -9.59 11.64
N PRO A 47 6.23 -10.56 12.48
CA PRO A 47 6.80 -11.91 12.49
C PRO A 47 6.71 -12.63 11.13
N GLU A 48 5.67 -12.32 10.36
CA GLU A 48 5.44 -12.86 9.02
C GLU A 48 5.83 -11.88 7.91
N LYS A 49 6.66 -10.89 8.23
CA LYS A 49 6.98 -9.72 7.40
C LYS A 49 5.73 -8.89 7.05
N ALA A 50 5.89 -7.77 6.36
CA ALA A 50 4.77 -6.94 5.92
C ALA A 50 5.01 -6.30 4.56
N ASN A 51 3.91 -5.98 3.85
CA ASN A 51 3.97 -5.09 2.70
C ASN A 51 4.05 -3.65 3.20
N ILE A 52 4.98 -2.87 2.64
CA ILE A 52 5.25 -1.51 3.09
C ILE A 52 4.78 -0.51 2.03
N GLY A 53 3.67 0.17 2.33
CA GLY A 53 3.08 1.18 1.47
C GLY A 53 3.56 2.59 1.82
N PHE A 54 3.96 3.34 0.80
CA PHE A 54 4.32 4.75 0.89
C PHE A 54 3.22 5.56 0.19
N MET A 55 2.40 6.24 0.97
CA MET A 55 1.23 6.97 0.50
C MET A 55 1.53 8.46 0.50
N GLN A 56 1.32 9.13 -0.63
CA GLN A 56 1.29 10.59 -0.70
C GLN A 56 -0.14 11.04 -0.91
N VAL A 57 -0.67 11.82 0.03
CA VAL A 57 -2.02 12.39 -0.07
C VAL A 57 -1.98 13.66 -0.92
N LEU A 58 -2.64 13.65 -2.07
CA LEU A 58 -2.78 14.84 -2.93
C LEU A 58 -4.00 15.66 -2.54
N ASN A 59 -5.12 14.98 -2.27
CA ASN A 59 -6.34 15.53 -1.70
C ASN A 59 -7.18 14.39 -1.06
N PRO A 60 -8.29 14.67 -0.36
CA PRO A 60 -9.05 13.64 0.33
C PRO A 60 -9.61 12.51 -0.57
N GLN A 61 -9.72 12.72 -1.88
CA GLN A 61 -10.23 11.73 -2.84
C GLN A 61 -9.13 11.17 -3.76
N HIS A 62 -7.86 11.54 -3.56
CA HIS A 62 -6.77 11.15 -4.47
C HIS A 62 -5.43 11.01 -3.74
N ILE A 63 -4.84 9.84 -3.88
CA ILE A 63 -3.48 9.53 -3.40
C ILE A 63 -2.62 8.98 -4.53
N LYS A 64 -1.30 9.15 -4.39
CA LYS A 64 -0.31 8.31 -5.07
C LYS A 64 0.21 7.26 -4.08
N LEU A 65 0.62 6.10 -4.57
CA LEU A 65 1.09 4.98 -3.77
C LEU A 65 2.24 4.23 -4.45
N ARG A 66 3.32 4.00 -3.71
CA ARG A 66 4.36 3.00 -4.05
C ARG A 66 4.39 1.94 -2.96
N VAL A 67 4.63 0.68 -3.33
CA VAL A 67 4.60 -0.44 -2.38
C VAL A 67 5.86 -1.27 -2.54
N TRP A 68 6.52 -1.53 -1.41
CA TRP A 68 7.51 -2.59 -1.28
C TRP A 68 6.78 -3.86 -0.80
N GLU A 69 6.59 -4.81 -1.70
CA GLU A 69 5.84 -6.03 -1.44
C GLU A 69 6.71 -7.12 -0.80
N ARG A 70 6.12 -7.79 0.19
CA ARG A 70 6.74 -8.90 0.92
C ARG A 70 7.21 -9.98 -0.04
N GLY A 71 8.52 -10.22 -0.08
CA GLY A 71 9.14 -11.24 -0.92
C GLY A 71 9.18 -10.96 -2.43
N ALA A 72 8.69 -9.80 -2.89
CA ALA A 72 8.68 -9.40 -4.29
C ALA A 72 9.43 -8.08 -4.56
N GLY A 73 9.66 -7.26 -3.54
CA GLY A 73 10.27 -5.95 -3.67
C GLY A 73 9.29 -4.92 -4.21
N GLU A 74 9.79 -3.85 -4.83
CA GLU A 74 8.94 -2.81 -5.38
C GLU A 74 8.20 -3.29 -6.65
N THR A 75 6.88 -3.39 -6.60
CA THR A 75 6.03 -3.81 -7.72
C THR A 75 5.36 -2.63 -8.41
N LEU A 76 4.90 -2.83 -9.65
CA LEU A 76 4.18 -1.79 -10.40
C LEU A 76 2.80 -1.49 -9.81
N ALA A 77 2.14 -2.48 -9.24
CA ALA A 77 0.85 -2.30 -8.58
C ALA A 77 0.59 -3.39 -7.54
N CYS A 78 0.06 -3.00 -6.37
CA CYS A 78 -0.40 -3.90 -5.33
C CYS A 78 -1.85 -3.56 -4.95
N GLY A 79 -2.82 -4.38 -5.36
CA GLY A 79 -4.24 -4.12 -5.09
C GLY A 79 -4.58 -4.10 -3.60
N THR A 80 -4.08 -5.09 -2.84
CA THR A 80 -4.27 -5.12 -1.38
C THR A 80 -3.58 -3.96 -0.67
N GLY A 81 -2.43 -3.50 -1.17
CA GLY A 81 -1.73 -2.32 -0.66
C GLY A 81 -2.50 -1.03 -0.90
N ALA A 82 -3.15 -0.88 -2.06
CA ALA A 82 -4.05 0.24 -2.35
C ALA A 82 -5.25 0.28 -1.39
N CYS A 83 -5.89 -0.88 -1.16
CA CYS A 83 -6.94 -1.01 -0.16
C CYS A 83 -6.46 -0.62 1.25
N ALA A 84 -5.31 -1.14 1.66
CA ALA A 84 -4.72 -0.84 2.97
C ALA A 84 -4.42 0.65 3.15
N ALA A 85 -3.84 1.31 2.14
CA ALA A 85 -3.53 2.74 2.17
C ALA A 85 -4.79 3.60 2.37
N VAL A 86 -5.86 3.28 1.63
CA VAL A 86 -7.13 4.02 1.74
C VAL A 86 -7.78 3.81 3.11
N VAL A 87 -7.79 2.58 3.62
CA VAL A 87 -8.31 2.29 4.97
C VAL A 87 -7.53 3.04 6.04
N VAL A 88 -6.19 3.01 5.98
CA VAL A 88 -5.34 3.76 6.92
C VAL A 88 -5.60 5.26 6.82
N GLY A 89 -5.65 5.83 5.61
CA GLY A 89 -5.90 7.24 5.41
C GLY A 89 -7.29 7.69 5.89
N GLN A 90 -8.33 6.86 5.73
CA GLN A 90 -9.67 7.12 6.28
C GLN A 90 -9.68 7.06 7.81
N LEU A 91 -9.04 6.05 8.43
CA LEU A 91 -8.92 5.94 9.89
C LEU A 91 -8.17 7.13 10.50
N GLN A 92 -7.20 7.68 9.76
CA GLN A 92 -6.48 8.90 10.12
C GLN A 92 -7.23 10.20 9.77
N LYS A 93 -8.46 10.11 9.25
CA LYS A 93 -9.32 11.25 8.83
C LYS A 93 -8.70 12.13 7.73
N LYS A 94 -7.81 11.56 6.92
CA LYS A 94 -7.15 12.25 5.79
C LYS A 94 -7.87 12.03 4.46
N LEU A 95 -8.59 10.91 4.33
CA LEU A 95 -9.23 10.49 3.09
C LEU A 95 -10.75 10.38 3.23
N ALA A 96 -11.43 10.62 2.12
CA ALA A 96 -12.87 10.44 1.95
C ALA A 96 -13.24 8.97 1.70
N GLN A 97 -14.54 8.69 1.64
CA GLN A 97 -15.08 7.33 1.47
C GLN A 97 -14.70 6.66 0.14
N GLN A 98 -14.50 7.44 -0.92
CA GLN A 98 -14.10 6.99 -2.24
C GLN A 98 -12.82 7.72 -2.65
N VAL A 99 -11.81 6.95 -3.03
CA VAL A 99 -10.45 7.45 -3.28
C VAL A 99 -9.89 6.81 -4.54
N ARG A 100 -9.36 7.65 -5.42
CA ARG A 100 -8.50 7.24 -6.52
C ARG A 100 -7.08 7.02 -6.00
N VAL A 101 -6.50 5.87 -6.31
CA VAL A 101 -5.12 5.50 -5.96
C VAL A 101 -4.32 5.35 -7.23
N ASP A 102 -3.33 6.22 -7.43
CA ASP A 102 -2.38 6.12 -8.54
C ASP A 102 -1.15 5.32 -8.12
N LEU A 103 -0.89 4.22 -8.80
CA LEU A 103 0.29 3.36 -8.66
C LEU A 103 1.16 3.47 -9.93
N PRO A 104 2.43 3.02 -9.91
CA PRO A 104 3.28 3.03 -11.10
C PRO A 104 2.65 2.34 -12.33
N GLY A 105 1.89 1.26 -12.12
CA GLY A 105 1.25 0.47 -13.16
C GLY A 105 -0.15 0.94 -13.58
N GLY A 106 -0.68 2.01 -12.99
CA GLY A 106 -2.01 2.54 -13.30
C GLY A 106 -2.81 2.97 -12.08
N SER A 107 -4.12 3.21 -12.27
CA SER A 107 -4.99 3.74 -11.23
C SER A 107 -6.05 2.73 -10.79
N LEU A 108 -6.33 2.71 -9.48
CA LEU A 108 -7.42 1.96 -8.87
C LEU A 108 -8.42 2.91 -8.21
N GLN A 109 -9.69 2.50 -8.18
CA GLN A 109 -10.73 3.16 -7.39
C GLN A 109 -11.04 2.31 -6.17
N ILE A 110 -10.86 2.88 -4.99
CA ILE A 110 -11.12 2.20 -3.71
C ILE A 110 -12.27 2.90 -3.00
N ARG A 111 -13.20 2.11 -2.47
CA ARG A 111 -14.31 2.60 -1.65
C ARG A 111 -14.41 1.81 -0.37
N TRP A 112 -14.50 2.51 0.75
CA TRP A 112 -14.77 1.91 2.05
C TRP A 112 -15.71 2.82 2.85
N ASN A 113 -16.76 2.21 3.42
CA ASN A 113 -17.77 2.93 4.20
C ASN A 113 -17.51 2.85 5.73
N GLY A 114 -16.29 2.46 6.12
CA GLY A 114 -15.86 2.38 7.52
C GLY A 114 -15.99 0.99 8.19
N PRO A 115 -15.73 0.92 9.51
CA PRO A 115 -15.69 -0.35 10.24
C PRO A 115 -16.95 -1.19 10.08
N GLY A 116 -16.77 -2.51 9.91
CA GLY A 116 -17.86 -3.46 9.67
C GLY A 116 -18.37 -3.51 8.22
N GLN A 117 -17.85 -2.66 7.32
CA GLN A 117 -18.19 -2.67 5.90
C GLN A 117 -17.04 -3.22 5.06
N PRO A 118 -17.32 -3.87 3.91
CA PRO A 118 -16.29 -4.37 3.02
C PRO A 118 -15.56 -3.23 2.29
N VAL A 119 -14.27 -3.42 2.03
CA VAL A 119 -13.49 -2.57 1.12
C VAL A 119 -13.74 -3.05 -0.30
N LYS A 120 -14.12 -2.13 -1.20
CA LYS A 120 -14.34 -2.42 -2.62
C LYS A 120 -13.22 -1.79 -3.45
N MET A 121 -12.71 -2.55 -4.42
CA MET A 121 -11.66 -2.15 -5.34
C MET A 121 -12.13 -2.34 -6.79
N THR A 122 -11.89 -1.35 -7.63
CA THR A 122 -12.16 -1.40 -9.07
C THR A 122 -10.91 -1.00 -9.85
N GLY A 123 -10.55 -1.80 -10.85
CA GLY A 123 -9.41 -1.58 -11.75
C GLY A 123 -9.52 -2.45 -13.01
N PRO A 124 -8.69 -2.20 -14.03
CA PRO A 124 -8.67 -3.00 -15.25
C PRO A 124 -8.01 -4.38 -15.02
N ALA A 125 -8.35 -5.34 -15.88
CA ALA A 125 -7.68 -6.64 -16.01
C ALA A 125 -7.64 -7.03 -17.49
N GLU A 126 -6.50 -7.53 -17.97
CA GLU A 126 -6.29 -7.85 -19.39
C GLU A 126 -5.64 -9.24 -19.53
N HIS A 127 -6.15 -10.04 -20.46
CA HIS A 127 -5.54 -11.32 -20.82
C HIS A 127 -4.38 -11.06 -21.77
N VAL A 128 -3.22 -11.69 -21.52
CA VAL A 128 -2.01 -11.47 -22.32
C VAL A 128 -1.75 -12.62 -23.28
N PHE A 129 -1.73 -13.86 -22.79
CA PHE A 129 -1.49 -15.05 -23.60
C PHE A 129 -1.93 -16.32 -22.87
N ASP A 130 -2.04 -17.42 -23.61
CA ASP A 130 -2.20 -18.79 -23.08
C ASP A 130 -0.91 -19.60 -23.32
N GLY A 131 -0.53 -20.45 -22.35
CA GLY A 131 0.72 -21.22 -22.42
C GLY A 131 0.66 -22.57 -21.71
N GLN A 132 1.61 -23.45 -22.02
CA GLN A 132 1.78 -24.76 -21.40
C GLN A 132 3.22 -24.92 -20.89
N LEU A 133 3.39 -25.44 -19.67
CA LEU A 133 4.68 -25.70 -19.04
C LEU A 133 4.72 -27.15 -18.53
N THR A 134 5.87 -27.81 -18.69
CA THR A 134 6.18 -29.05 -17.98
C THR A 134 7.05 -28.69 -16.78
N LEU A 135 6.59 -29.04 -15.58
CA LEU A 135 7.29 -28.80 -14.33
C LEU A 135 8.48 -29.74 -14.16
#